data_AF-A0A379SRH5-F1
#
_entry.id   AF-A0A379SRH5-F1
#
_cell.length_a   1.000
_cell.length_b   1.000
_cell.length_c   1.000
_cell.angle_alpha   90.00
_cell.angle_beta   90.00
_cell.angle_gamma   90.00
#
_symmetry.space_group_name_H-M   'P 1'
#
loop_
_entity.id
_entity.type
_entity.pdbx_description
1 polymer ?
#
loop_
_entity_poly.entity_id
_entity_poly.type
_entity_poly.pdbx_seq_one_letter_code
_entity_poly.pdbx_strand_id
1 'polypeptide(L)'
;MQLENLMTESVNRASLEIDRVSTLDMCRIINNEDKTVPLAVEKVLPAIATAIDVIYAQVSAGGRMIYIGAGTSGRLGILDASECPPTYGVSPGLVIGLIAGGEQAIQHAIEGAEDDGEGGGERSATHRLK
;
A
#
# COMPACT_ATOMS: atom_id res chain seq x y z
N MET A 1 -13.41 -13.07 10.60
CA MET A 1 -13.94 -12.81 9.25
C MET A 1 -13.69 -14.07 8.43
N GLN A 2 -14.64 -14.56 7.63
CA GLN A 2 -14.39 -15.74 6.78
C GLN A 2 -13.75 -15.28 5.46
N LEU A 3 -12.55 -15.77 5.16
CA LEU A 3 -11.76 -15.38 3.98
C LEU A 3 -12.51 -15.58 2.66
N GLU A 4 -13.35 -16.61 2.61
CA GLU A 4 -14.14 -17.02 1.44
C GLU A 4 -15.10 -15.94 0.91
N ASN A 5 -15.45 -14.96 1.74
CA ASN A 5 -16.35 -13.85 1.36
C ASN A 5 -15.61 -12.60 0.88
N LEU A 6 -14.28 -12.61 0.88
CA LEU A 6 -13.46 -11.47 0.44
C LEU A 6 -13.25 -11.54 -1.07
N MET A 7 -13.47 -10.41 -1.75
CA MET A 7 -13.21 -10.30 -3.19
C MET A 7 -11.74 -10.59 -3.52
N THR A 8 -10.80 -10.23 -2.63
CA THR A 8 -9.35 -10.45 -2.82
C THR A 8 -8.98 -11.93 -2.85
N GLU A 9 -9.75 -12.79 -2.19
CA GLU A 9 -9.55 -14.24 -2.15
C GLU A 9 -10.39 -14.98 -3.20
N SER A 10 -11.17 -14.26 -4.01
CA SER A 10 -12.03 -14.85 -5.02
C SER A 10 -11.26 -15.18 -6.31
N VAL A 11 -11.70 -16.21 -7.01
CA VAL A 11 -11.06 -16.65 -8.27
C VAL A 11 -11.50 -15.76 -9.43
N ASN A 12 -10.53 -15.22 -10.16
CA ASN A 12 -10.80 -14.56 -11.44
C ASN A 12 -11.12 -15.61 -12.53
N ARG A 13 -12.34 -15.54 -13.09
CA ARG A 13 -12.79 -16.46 -14.14
C ARG A 13 -11.99 -16.34 -15.44
N ALA A 14 -11.41 -15.17 -15.73
CA ALA A 14 -10.60 -14.94 -16.92
C ALA A 14 -9.25 -15.69 -16.89
N SER A 15 -8.79 -16.11 -15.70
CA SER A 15 -7.50 -16.77 -15.49
C SER A 15 -7.61 -18.25 -15.09
N LEU A 16 -8.77 -18.90 -15.27
CA LEU A 16 -8.97 -20.31 -14.84
C LEU A 16 -7.97 -21.30 -15.45
N GLU A 17 -7.53 -21.05 -16.69
CA GLU A 17 -6.59 -21.92 -17.41
C GLU A 17 -5.27 -21.17 -17.71
N ILE A 18 -4.91 -20.17 -16.90
CA ILE A 18 -3.76 -19.29 -17.15
C ILE A 18 -2.42 -20.06 -17.24
N ASP A 19 -2.33 -21.22 -16.60
CA ASP A 19 -1.18 -22.13 -16.62
C ASP A 19 -1.04 -22.94 -17.92
N ARG A 20 -2.06 -22.91 -18.79
CA ARG A 20 -2.11 -23.72 -20.03
C ARG A 20 -2.11 -22.92 -21.32
N VAL A 21 -2.28 -21.59 -21.24
CA VAL A 21 -2.28 -20.72 -22.41
C VAL A 21 -0.86 -20.38 -22.88
N SER A 22 -0.74 -19.79 -24.06
CA SER A 22 0.55 -19.26 -24.51
C SER A 22 1.02 -18.12 -23.60
N THR A 23 2.33 -17.87 -23.54
CA THR A 23 2.88 -16.73 -22.77
C THR A 23 2.28 -15.40 -23.22
N LEU A 24 2.01 -15.22 -24.51
CA LEU A 24 1.38 -14.00 -25.02
C LEU A 24 -0.05 -13.84 -24.48
N ASP A 25 -0.81 -14.92 -24.44
CA ASP A 25 -2.18 -14.88 -23.92
C ASP A 25 -2.21 -14.71 -22.41
N MET A 26 -1.26 -15.29 -21.67
CA MET A 26 -1.05 -15.00 -20.25
C MET A 26 -0.80 -13.50 -20.01
N CYS A 27 0.11 -12.88 -20.76
CA CYS A 27 0.35 -11.44 -20.68
C CYS A 27 -0.90 -10.61 -21.04
N ARG A 28 -1.70 -11.06 -22.01
CA ARG A 28 -2.97 -10.40 -22.36
C ARG A 28 -4.00 -10.49 -21.24
N ILE A 29 -4.11 -11.63 -20.57
CA ILE A 29 -5.01 -11.81 -19.41
C ILE A 29 -4.62 -10.82 -18.32
N ILE A 30 -3.34 -10.78 -17.91
CA ILE A 30 -2.84 -9.86 -16.87
C ILE A 30 -3.09 -8.40 -17.26
N ASN A 31 -2.67 -7.98 -18.46
CA ASN A 31 -2.82 -6.60 -18.92
C ASN A 31 -4.29 -6.19 -19.09
N ASN A 32 -5.21 -7.12 -19.34
CA ASN A 32 -6.63 -6.80 -19.39
C ASN A 32 -7.19 -6.48 -18.00
N GLU A 33 -6.70 -7.15 -16.95
CA GLU A 33 -7.04 -6.82 -15.56
C GLU A 33 -6.41 -5.50 -15.13
N ASP A 34 -5.16 -5.22 -15.50
CA ASP A 34 -4.48 -3.96 -15.18
C ASP A 34 -5.24 -2.73 -15.68
N LYS A 35 -5.86 -2.82 -16.87
CA LYS A 35 -6.71 -1.74 -17.42
C LYS A 35 -7.91 -1.40 -16.55
N THR A 36 -8.34 -2.30 -15.68
CA THR A 36 -9.47 -2.07 -14.79
C THR A 36 -9.08 -1.19 -13.59
N VAL A 37 -7.79 -1.15 -13.23
CA VAL A 37 -7.30 -0.45 -12.04
C VAL A 37 -7.54 1.06 -12.11
N PRO A 38 -7.19 1.78 -13.20
CA PRO A 38 -7.50 3.21 -13.30
C PRO A 38 -9.00 3.51 -13.20
N LEU A 39 -9.85 2.65 -13.76
CA LEU A 39 -11.31 2.78 -13.69
C LEU A 39 -11.84 2.54 -12.26
N ALA A 40 -11.18 1.68 -11.48
CA ALA A 40 -11.50 1.50 -10.07
C ALA A 40 -11.09 2.73 -9.23
N VAL A 41 -9.91 3.29 -9.51
CA VAL A 41 -9.42 4.53 -8.88
C VAL A 41 -10.35 5.71 -9.19
N GLU A 42 -10.82 5.83 -10.43
CA GLU A 42 -11.75 6.88 -10.86
C GLU A 42 -13.00 6.95 -9.95
N LYS A 43 -13.54 5.78 -9.59
CA LYS A 43 -14.74 5.68 -8.75
C LYS A 43 -14.54 6.20 -7.32
N VAL A 44 -13.30 6.26 -6.84
CA VAL A 44 -12.95 6.67 -5.47
C VAL A 44 -12.25 8.02 -5.39
N LEU A 45 -12.17 8.77 -6.51
CA LEU A 45 -11.59 10.11 -6.53
C LEU A 45 -12.17 11.08 -5.47
N PRO A 46 -13.49 11.07 -5.15
CA PRO A 46 -14.00 11.94 -4.08
C PRO A 46 -13.41 11.63 -2.70
N ALA A 47 -13.14 10.35 -2.41
CA ALA A 47 -12.52 9.94 -1.15
C ALA A 47 -11.02 10.29 -1.13
N ILE A 48 -10.33 10.11 -2.26
CA ILE A 48 -8.93 10.53 -2.43
C ILE A 48 -8.79 12.04 -2.21
N ALA A 49 -9.66 12.84 -2.83
CA ALA A 49 -9.67 14.30 -2.65
C ALA A 49 -9.86 14.69 -1.17
N THR A 50 -10.83 14.05 -0.49
CA THR A 50 -11.06 14.29 0.94
C THR A 50 -9.83 13.95 1.78
N ALA A 51 -9.15 12.83 1.48
CA ALA A 51 -7.92 12.45 2.17
C ALA A 51 -6.80 13.48 1.95
N ILE A 52 -6.62 13.97 0.72
CA ILE A 52 -5.64 15.01 0.39
C ILE A 52 -5.90 16.28 1.19
N ASP A 53 -7.15 16.74 1.28
CA ASP A 53 -7.50 17.96 2.03
C ASP A 53 -7.16 17.83 3.52
N VAL A 54 -7.45 16.66 4.13
CA VAL A 54 -7.11 16.38 5.53
C VAL A 54 -5.59 16.34 5.72
N ILE A 55 -4.87 15.63 4.85
CA ILE A 55 -3.40 15.53 4.91
C ILE A 55 -2.78 16.92 4.79
N TYR A 56 -3.23 17.73 3.82
CA TYR A 56 -2.75 19.09 3.62
C TYR A 56 -2.94 19.96 4.86
N ALA A 57 -4.12 19.92 5.49
CA ALA A 57 -4.38 20.68 6.70
C ALA A 57 -3.44 20.29 7.85
N GLN A 58 -3.20 18.99 8.05
CA GLN A 58 -2.31 18.49 9.10
C GLN A 58 -0.84 18.83 8.84
N VAL A 59 -0.37 18.58 7.61
CA VAL A 59 1.01 18.86 7.19
C VAL A 59 1.31 20.37 7.25
N SER A 60 0.37 21.20 6.81
CA SER A 60 0.52 22.67 6.88
C SER A 60 0.57 23.21 8.31
N ALA A 61 -0.02 22.49 9.27
CA ALA A 61 0.08 22.79 10.70
C ALA A 61 1.37 22.25 11.36
N GLY A 62 2.32 21.73 10.59
CA GLY A 62 3.56 21.14 11.08
C GLY A 62 3.45 19.66 11.48
N GLY A 63 2.36 19.00 11.08
CA GLY A 63 2.16 17.56 11.20
C GLY A 63 2.98 16.76 10.19
N ARG A 64 2.77 15.44 10.19
CA ARG A 64 3.44 14.48 9.30
C ARG A 64 2.45 13.50 8.72
N MET A 65 2.79 12.95 7.57
CA MET A 65 2.05 11.86 6.94
C MET A 65 2.79 10.54 7.17
N ILE A 66 2.08 9.52 7.65
CA ILE A 66 2.67 8.21 7.96
C ILE A 66 1.86 7.12 7.26
N TYR A 67 2.50 6.39 6.35
CA TYR A 67 2.00 5.13 5.83
C TYR A 67 2.34 3.99 6.80
N ILE A 68 1.41 3.07 7.00
CA ILE A 68 1.62 1.88 7.83
C ILE A 68 1.04 0.68 7.09
N GLY A 69 1.81 -0.38 6.94
CA GLY A 69 1.33 -1.61 6.31
C GLY A 69 2.27 -2.80 6.51
N ALA A 70 1.87 -3.95 5.99
CA ALA A 70 2.70 -5.16 5.93
C ALA A 70 2.96 -5.56 4.48
N GLY A 71 3.94 -6.44 4.25
CA GLY A 71 4.22 -7.02 2.93
C GLY A 71 4.29 -5.97 1.81
N THR A 72 3.59 -6.23 0.70
CA THR A 72 3.58 -5.32 -0.47
C THR A 72 3.04 -3.93 -0.14
N SER A 73 1.97 -3.82 0.66
CA SER A 73 1.37 -2.53 1.03
C SER A 73 2.35 -1.67 1.84
N GLY A 74 3.05 -2.26 2.80
CA GLY A 74 4.09 -1.55 3.56
C GLY A 74 5.26 -1.09 2.69
N ARG A 75 5.69 -1.94 1.74
CA ARG A 75 6.76 -1.59 0.78
C ARG A 75 6.37 -0.45 -0.16
N LEU A 76 5.11 -0.41 -0.62
CA LEU A 76 4.60 0.71 -1.43
C LEU A 76 4.58 2.02 -0.62
N GLY A 77 4.21 1.98 0.66
CA GLY A 77 4.29 3.16 1.53
C GLY A 77 5.72 3.66 1.73
N ILE A 78 6.70 2.75 1.87
CA ILE A 78 8.12 3.11 1.94
C ILE A 78 8.61 3.71 0.60
N LEU A 79 8.21 3.12 -0.53
CA LEU A 79 8.54 3.61 -1.86
C LEU A 79 8.09 5.06 -2.04
N ASP A 80 6.81 5.35 -1.84
CA ASP A 80 6.25 6.70 -1.99
C ASP A 80 6.90 7.72 -1.04
N ALA A 81 7.09 7.35 0.23
CA ALA A 81 7.76 8.21 1.20
C ALA A 81 9.20 8.54 0.82
N SER A 82 9.95 7.57 0.26
CA SER A 82 11.35 7.75 -0.14
C SER A 82 11.54 8.70 -1.32
N GLU A 83 10.52 8.84 -2.17
CA GLU A 83 10.55 9.72 -3.33
C GLU A 83 10.18 11.17 -2.99
N CYS A 84 9.57 11.42 -1.83
CA CYS A 84 9.14 12.76 -1.43
C CYS A 84 10.29 13.77 -1.26
N PRO A 85 11.38 13.47 -0.52
CA PRO A 85 12.50 14.41 -0.37
C PRO A 85 13.18 14.81 -1.69
N PRO A 86 13.60 13.89 -2.59
CA PRO A 86 14.25 14.28 -3.83
C PRO A 86 13.29 14.93 -4.84
N THR A 87 11.99 14.61 -4.80
CA THR A 87 11.01 15.16 -5.75
C THR A 87 10.53 16.56 -5.35
N TYR A 88 10.24 16.77 -4.07
CA TYR A 88 9.59 17.98 -3.57
C TYR A 88 10.49 18.85 -2.66
N GLY A 89 11.73 18.41 -2.37
CA GLY A 89 12.66 19.15 -1.50
C GLY A 89 12.24 19.21 -0.03
N VAL A 90 11.36 18.30 0.40
CA VAL A 90 10.84 18.25 1.78
C VAL A 90 11.77 17.47 2.72
N SER A 91 11.59 17.66 4.03
CA SER A 91 12.34 16.91 5.05
C SER A 91 12.04 15.40 4.95
N PRO A 92 13.04 14.51 5.13
CA PRO A 92 12.82 13.05 5.20
C PRO A 92 11.86 12.61 6.30
N GLY A 93 11.59 13.46 7.30
CA GLY A 93 10.62 13.18 8.35
C GLY A 93 9.19 13.62 8.03
N LEU A 94 8.92 14.26 6.89
CA LEU A 94 7.58 14.78 6.56
C LEU A 94 6.60 13.66 6.18
N VAL A 95 7.06 12.73 5.34
CA VAL A 95 6.32 11.56 4.87
C VAL A 95 7.13 10.32 5.27
N ILE A 96 6.52 9.39 5.98
CA ILE A 96 7.20 8.23 6.59
C ILE A 96 6.48 6.95 6.23
N GLY A 97 7.21 5.92 5.77
CA GLY A 97 6.68 4.58 5.56
C GLY A 97 7.08 3.63 6.69
N LEU A 98 6.11 3.04 7.38
CA LEU A 98 6.31 2.01 8.39
C LEU A 98 5.84 0.65 7.86
N ILE A 99 6.69 -0.36 8.04
CA ILE A 99 6.41 -1.73 7.63
C ILE A 99 6.41 -2.69 8.84
N ALA A 100 5.39 -3.53 8.91
CA ALA A 100 5.34 -4.63 9.87
C ALA A 100 6.52 -5.58 9.66
N GLY A 101 7.19 -5.98 10.73
CA GLY A 101 8.45 -6.74 10.67
C GLY A 101 9.71 -5.88 10.52
N GLY A 102 9.58 -4.55 10.40
CA GLY A 102 10.72 -3.62 10.40
C GLY A 102 11.58 -3.69 9.14
N GLU A 103 12.81 -3.19 9.19
CA GLU A 103 13.67 -3.06 7.99
C GLU A 103 13.92 -4.39 7.26
N GLN A 104 13.97 -5.51 7.98
CA GLN A 104 14.09 -6.83 7.35
C GLN A 104 12.92 -7.15 6.42
N ALA A 105 11.72 -6.66 6.73
CA ALA A 105 10.53 -6.86 5.92
C ALA A 105 10.57 -6.12 4.57
N ILE A 106 11.49 -5.14 4.42
CA ILE A 106 11.68 -4.42 3.16
C ILE A 106 12.13 -5.38 2.07
N GLN A 107 13.11 -6.25 2.38
CA GLN A 107 13.72 -7.17 1.41
C GLN A 107 13.14 -8.58 1.48
N HIS A 108 12.62 -9.00 2.63
CA HIS A 108 12.14 -10.36 2.86
C HIS A 108 10.71 -10.38 3.38
N ALA A 109 9.93 -11.40 3.03
CA ALA A 109 8.64 -11.61 3.67
C ALA A 109 8.87 -12.15 5.10
N ILE A 110 8.13 -11.61 6.07
CA ILE A 110 8.14 -12.06 7.46
C ILE A 110 6.73 -12.55 7.78
N GLU A 111 6.58 -13.87 7.85
CA GLU A 111 5.30 -14.53 8.14
C GLU A 111 4.80 -14.14 9.54
N GLY A 112 3.50 -13.85 9.67
CA GLY A 112 2.87 -13.44 10.93
C GLY A 112 3.17 -12.02 11.39
N ALA A 113 4.02 -11.26 10.69
CA ALA A 113 4.29 -9.86 11.06
C ALA A 113 3.05 -8.96 10.96
N GLU A 114 2.10 -9.29 10.08
CA GLU A 114 0.84 -8.57 9.93
C GLU A 114 -0.17 -8.83 11.06
N ASP A 115 0.02 -9.92 11.82
CA ASP A 115 -0.83 -10.30 12.95
C ASP A 115 -0.31 -9.75 14.30
N ASP A 116 0.89 -9.16 14.32
CA ASP A 116 1.53 -8.58 15.50
C ASP A 116 1.04 -7.14 15.78
N GLY A 117 -0.11 -7.06 16.47
CA GLY A 117 -0.70 -5.78 16.88
C GLY A 117 0.16 -4.97 17.86
N GLU A 118 0.91 -5.63 18.75
CA GLU A 118 1.77 -4.94 19.73
C GLU A 118 2.96 -4.27 19.02
N GLY A 119 3.65 -5.00 18.14
CA GLY A 119 4.74 -4.45 17.36
C GLY A 119 4.30 -3.33 16.41
N GLY A 120 3.07 -3.35 15.89
CA GLY A 120 2.50 -2.23 15.14
C GLY A 120 2.35 -0.96 15.99
N GLY A 121 1.88 -1.11 17.23
CA GLY A 121 1.73 -0.01 18.19
C GLY A 121 3.06 0.64 18.59
N GLU A 122 4.08 -0.17 18.89
CA GLU A 122 5.41 0.32 19.28
C GLU A 122 6.10 1.13 18.17
N ARG A 123 6.00 0.67 16.92
CA ARG A 123 6.58 1.36 15.76
C ARG A 123 5.92 2.72 15.51
N SER A 124 4.61 2.80 15.71
CA SER A 124 3.84 4.04 15.62
C SER A 124 4.21 5.02 16.76
N ALA A 125 4.41 4.50 17.98
CA ALA A 125 4.79 5.30 19.14
C ALA A 125 6.20 5.91 19.01
N THR A 126 7.15 5.17 18.42
CA THR A 126 8.52 5.65 18.15
C THR A 126 8.52 6.88 17.25
N HIS A 127 7.55 6.95 16.34
CA HIS A 127 7.38 8.09 15.45
C HIS A 127 6.48 9.19 16.02
N ARG A 128 6.11 9.16 17.31
CA ARG A 128 5.22 10.10 18.03
C ARG A 128 4.20 10.79 17.12
N LEU A 129 3.06 10.15 16.88
CA LEU A 129 1.89 10.83 16.31
C LEU A 129 1.59 12.04 17.22
N LYS A 130 1.85 13.26 16.73
CA LYS A 130 1.44 14.49 17.40
C LYS A 130 0.07 14.87 16.86
#